data_AF-A0A7W1BW96-F1
#
_entry.id   AF-A0A7W1BW96-F1
#
_cell.length_a   1.000
_cell.length_b   1.000
_cell.length_c   1.000
_cell.angle_alpha   90.00
_cell.angle_beta   90.00
_cell.angle_gamma   90.00
#
_symmetry.space_group_name_H-M   'P 1'
#
loop_
_entity.id
_entity.type
_entity.pdbx_description
1 polymer ?
#
loop_
_entity_poly.entity_id
_entity_poly.type
_entity_poly.pdbx_seq_one_letter_code
_entity_poly.pdbx_strand_id
1 'polypeptide(L)'
;MPQYVAGNPVGSAADVRAKGAWANGRWTLEFERRLDTRNPDDTAFDTKRVYKMALAAFDRTGEMDKASDLVELNFAQARRGNKVK
;
A
#
# COMPACT_ATOMS: atom_id res chain seq x y z
N MET A 1 19.09 -2.41 -9.25
CA MET A 1 18.04 -2.43 -8.21
C MET A 1 18.53 -3.27 -7.03
N PRO A 2 18.37 -2.85 -5.77
CA PRO A 2 18.64 -3.74 -4.64
C PRO A 2 17.74 -4.98 -4.73
N GLN A 3 18.33 -6.16 -4.55
CA GLN A 3 17.63 -7.44 -4.60
C GLN A 3 16.87 -7.64 -3.29
N TYR A 4 15.57 -7.98 -3.37
CA TYR A 4 14.78 -8.32 -2.19
C TYR A 4 15.37 -9.55 -1.48
N VAL A 5 15.81 -9.38 -0.23
CA VAL A 5 16.22 -10.48 0.64
C VAL A 5 15.00 -10.91 1.45
N ALA A 6 14.57 -12.15 1.25
CA ALA A 6 13.46 -12.70 2.02
C ALA A 6 13.85 -12.76 3.50
N GLY A 7 13.04 -12.14 4.36
CA GLY A 7 13.24 -12.09 5.79
C GLY A 7 12.06 -11.42 6.49
N ASN A 8 12.01 -11.54 7.82
CA ASN A 8 11.01 -10.83 8.60
C ASN A 8 11.31 -9.33 8.55
N PRO A 9 10.33 -8.49 8.17
CA PRO A 9 10.53 -7.04 8.18
C PRO A 9 10.77 -6.54 9.61
N VAL A 10 11.54 -5.46 9.74
CA VAL A 10 11.85 -4.79 11.01
C VAL A 10 11.68 -3.28 10.84
N GLY A 11 11.53 -2.55 11.94
CA GLY A 11 11.31 -1.09 11.93
C GLY A 11 10.05 -0.70 11.17
N SER A 12 10.08 0.45 10.47
CA SER A 12 8.92 1.00 9.74
C SER A 12 8.33 0.03 8.71
N ALA A 13 9.17 -0.82 8.09
CA ALA A 13 8.70 -1.83 7.14
C ALA A 13 7.81 -2.91 7.80
N ALA A 14 7.98 -3.16 9.10
CA ALA A 14 7.20 -4.16 9.83
C ALA A 14 5.77 -3.70 10.16
N ASP A 15 5.47 -2.40 10.02
CA ASP A 15 4.13 -1.86 10.23
C ASP A 15 3.17 -2.17 9.08
N VAL A 16 3.71 -2.59 7.93
CA VAL A 16 2.94 -2.93 6.74
C VAL A 16 2.73 -4.44 6.69
N ARG A 17 1.46 -4.85 6.64
CA ARG A 17 1.07 -6.21 6.29
C ARG A 17 0.56 -6.22 4.85
N ALA A 18 0.80 -7.32 4.15
CA ALA A 18 0.34 -7.47 2.79
C ALA A 18 -0.12 -8.90 2.53
N LYS A 19 -1.10 -9.03 1.63
CA LYS A 19 -1.46 -10.31 1.00
C LYS A 19 -1.64 -10.10 -0.49
N GLY A 20 -1.35 -11.16 -1.26
CA GLY A 20 -1.50 -11.16 -2.70
C GLY A 20 -2.21 -12.41 -3.17
N ALA A 21 -3.09 -12.27 -4.15
CA ALA A 21 -3.74 -13.38 -4.83
C ALA A 21 -3.62 -13.21 -6.34
N TRP A 22 -3.30 -14.31 -7.04
CA TRP A 22 -3.35 -14.38 -8.49
C TRP A 22 -4.63 -15.07 -8.92
N ALA A 23 -5.46 -14.38 -9.71
CA ALA A 23 -6.66 -14.96 -10.30
C ALA A 23 -6.99 -14.26 -11.62
N ASN A 24 -7.53 -15.00 -12.59
CA ASN A 24 -7.99 -14.45 -13.88
C ASN A 24 -6.93 -13.60 -14.61
N GLY A 25 -5.67 -14.05 -14.57
CA GLY A 25 -4.57 -13.36 -15.27
C GLY A 25 -4.09 -12.07 -14.61
N ARG A 26 -4.43 -11.82 -13.34
CA ARG A 26 -4.06 -10.58 -12.62
C ARG A 26 -3.65 -10.85 -11.18
N TRP A 27 -2.72 -10.04 -10.69
CA TRP A 27 -2.42 -9.92 -9.27
C TRP A 27 -3.38 -8.93 -8.61
N THR A 28 -3.94 -9.33 -7.47
CA THR A 28 -4.63 -8.44 -6.53
C THR A 28 -3.81 -8.39 -5.25
N LEU A 29 -3.40 -7.20 -4.85
CA LEU A 29 -2.63 -6.94 -3.63
C LEU A 29 -3.48 -6.14 -2.65
N GLU A 30 -3.43 -6.52 -1.38
CA GLU A 30 -4.02 -5.76 -0.29
C GLU A 30 -2.92 -5.44 0.73
N PHE A 31 -2.84 -4.17 1.12
CA PHE A 31 -1.91 -3.67 2.13
C PHE A 31 -2.69 -3.14 3.33
N GLU A 32 -2.21 -3.44 4.53
CA GLU A 32 -2.74 -2.92 5.79
C GLU A 32 -1.61 -2.26 6.58
N ARG A 33 -1.87 -1.05 7.07
CA ARG A 33 -0.97 -0.30 7.95
C ARG A 33 -1.82 0.66 8.80
N ARG A 34 -1.35 1.01 10.00
CA ARG A 34 -1.97 2.08 10.81
C ARG A 34 -1.88 3.43 10.10
N LEU A 35 -2.89 4.28 10.25
CA LEU A 35 -2.84 5.64 9.71
C LEU A 35 -1.68 6.46 10.29
N ASP A 36 -1.38 6.25 11.58
CA ASP A 36 -0.21 6.80 12.26
C ASP A 36 0.59 5.66 12.89
N THR A 37 1.82 5.48 12.40
CA THR A 37 2.78 4.47 12.89
C THR A 37 3.67 5.01 14.00
N ARG A 38 3.70 6.33 14.20
CA ARG A 38 4.59 7.06 15.11
C ARG A 38 6.09 6.94 14.80
N ASN A 39 6.45 6.38 13.64
CA ASN A 39 7.83 6.46 13.15
C ASN A 39 8.07 7.85 12.53
N PRO A 40 9.23 8.48 12.79
CA PRO A 40 9.50 9.85 12.34
C PRO A 40 9.71 9.98 10.83
N ASP A 41 10.08 8.88 10.15
CA ASP A 41 10.28 8.77 8.71
C ASP A 41 8.98 8.47 7.94
N ASP A 42 7.93 8.10 8.66
CA ASP A 42 6.65 7.72 8.09
C ASP A 42 5.71 8.93 7.92
N THR A 43 4.94 8.93 6.83
CA THR A 43 3.80 9.84 6.70
C THR A 43 2.65 9.37 7.61
N ALA A 44 2.17 10.26 8.50
CA ALA A 44 0.92 10.09 9.22
C ALA A 44 -0.27 10.53 8.35
N PHE A 45 -1.19 9.60 8.09
CA PHE A 45 -2.35 9.82 7.23
C PHE A 45 -3.54 10.42 7.99
N ASP A 46 -4.04 11.53 7.49
CA ASP A 46 -5.34 12.09 7.84
C ASP A 46 -6.33 11.74 6.74
N THR A 47 -7.39 11.01 7.11
CA THR A 47 -8.46 10.58 6.20
C THR A 47 -9.20 11.72 5.50
N LYS A 48 -9.00 12.97 5.91
CA LYS A 48 -9.60 14.16 5.27
C LYS A 48 -8.70 14.78 4.20
N ARG A 49 -7.48 14.26 4.02
CA ARG A 49 -6.50 14.80 3.07
C ARG A 49 -6.30 13.86 1.89
N VAL A 50 -5.94 14.45 0.76
CA VAL A 50 -5.49 13.73 -0.44
C VAL A 50 -3.98 13.62 -0.41
N TYR A 51 -3.46 12.44 -0.67
CA TYR A 51 -2.02 12.17 -0.71
C TYR A 51 -1.61 11.74 -2.11
N LYS A 52 -0.41 12.17 -2.54
CA LYS A 52 0.20 11.68 -3.77
C LYS A 52 0.99 10.42 -3.45
N MET A 53 0.80 9.37 -4.25
CA MET A 53 1.55 8.12 -4.15
C MET A 53 1.93 7.61 -5.54
N ALA A 54 2.82 6.63 -5.61
CA ALA A 54 3.15 5.89 -6.82
C ALA A 54 3.36 4.42 -6.49
N LEU A 55 3.15 3.54 -7.46
CA LEU A 55 3.33 2.09 -7.34
C LEU A 55 4.38 1.64 -8.34
N ALA A 56 5.31 0.78 -7.92
CA ALA A 56 6.25 0.12 -8.80
C ALA A 56 6.02 -1.39 -8.76
N ALA A 57 5.94 -2.02 -9.93
CA ALA A 57 5.84 -3.45 -10.13
C ALA A 57 7.15 -3.96 -10.73
N PHE A 58 7.72 -4.98 -10.08
CA PHE A 58 8.96 -5.63 -10.47
C PHE A 58 8.65 -7.04 -10.91
N ASP A 59 9.12 -7.43 -12.10
CA ASP A 59 9.14 -8.83 -12.51
C ASP A 59 10.52 -9.44 -12.22
N ARG A 60 10.56 -10.73 -11.90
CA ARG A 60 11.82 -11.45 -11.67
C ARG A 60 12.48 -11.89 -12.98
N THR A 61 11.92 -11.52 -14.13
CA THR A 61 12.45 -11.84 -15.47
C THR A 61 13.54 -10.86 -15.90
N GLY A 62 13.66 -9.72 -15.22
CA GLY A 62 14.77 -8.79 -15.41
C GLY A 62 14.61 -7.87 -16.61
N GLU A 63 13.44 -7.87 -17.27
CA GLU A 63 13.22 -7.11 -18.50
C GLU A 63 12.42 -5.83 -18.28
N MET A 64 11.52 -5.72 -17.29
CA MET A 64 10.80 -4.46 -17.05
C MET A 64 10.34 -4.23 -15.61
N ASP A 65 10.92 -3.21 -14.98
CA ASP A 65 10.28 -2.52 -13.86
C ASP A 65 9.26 -1.52 -14.42
N LYS A 66 8.03 -1.54 -13.91
CA LYS A 66 6.98 -0.59 -14.29
C LYS A 66 6.63 0.27 -13.08
N ALA A 67 6.73 1.58 -13.22
CA ALA A 67 6.18 2.52 -12.25
C ALA A 67 4.87 3.11 -12.78
N SER A 68 3.93 3.38 -11.89
CA SER A 68 2.80 4.24 -12.19
C SER A 68 3.24 5.70 -12.28
N ASP A 69 2.42 6.52 -12.92
CA ASP A 69 2.43 7.95 -12.64
C ASP A 69 2.01 8.23 -11.19
N LEU A 70 2.07 9.50 -10.77
CA LEU A 70 1.50 9.91 -9.49
C LEU A 70 -0.01 9.65 -9.48
N VAL A 71 -0.46 8.87 -8.50
CA VAL A 71 -1.88 8.61 -8.23
C VAL A 71 -2.28 9.25 -6.91
N GLU A 72 -3.55 9.61 -6.80
CA GLU A 72 -4.11 10.23 -5.59
C GLU A 72 -4.72 9.16 -4.68
N LEU A 73 -4.22 9.09 -3.45
CA LEU A 73 -4.82 8.31 -2.38
C LEU A 73 -5.90 9.17 -1.70
N ASN A 74 -7.14 8.72 -1.85
CA ASN A 74 -8.32 9.28 -1.21
C ASN A 74 -8.90 8.26 -0.22
N PHE A 75 -9.07 8.66 1.03
CA PHE A 75 -9.76 7.83 2.00
C PHE A 75 -11.27 8.00 1.82
N ALA A 76 -11.95 6.94 1.39
CA ALA A 76 -13.40 6.95 1.34
C ALA A 76 -13.94 7.20 2.76
N GLN A 77 -14.74 8.25 2.95
CA GLN A 77 -15.43 8.42 4.21
C GLN A 77 -16.37 7.23 4.41
N ALA A 78 -16.30 6.61 5.59
CA ALA A 78 -17.22 5.55 5.96
C ALA A 78 -18.65 6.06 5.73
N ARG A 79 -19.38 5.45 4.77
CA ARG A 79 -20.81 5.70 4.64
C ARG A 79 -21.43 5.32 5.96
N ARG A 80 -21.90 6.31 6.74
CA ARG A 80 -22.72 6.04 7.92
C ARG A 80 -23.91 5.23 7.42
N GLY A 81 -23.93 3.93 7.74
CA GLY A 81 -25.09 3.09 7.47
C GLY A 81 -26.29 3.73 8.15
N ASN A 82 -27.39 3.90 7.41
CA ASN A 82 -28.66 4.28 8.00
C ASN A 82 -29.00 3.23 9.07
N LYS A 83 -29.08 3.65 10.34
CA LYS A 83 -29.79 2.88 11.35
C LYS A 83 -31.25 2.89 10.94
N VAL A 84 -31.73 1.77 10.41
CA VAL A 84 -33.16 1.50 10.30
C VAL A 84 -33.70 1.45 11.73
N LYS A 85 -34.70 2.29 12.01
CA LYS A 85 -35.44 2.29 13.27
C LYS A 85 -36.36 1.08 13.35
#